data_AF-A0AAV7M8T9-F1
#
_entry.id   AF-A0AAV7M8T9-F1
#
_cell.length_a   1.000
_cell.length_b   1.000
_cell.length_c   1.000
_cell.angle_alpha   90.00
_cell.angle_beta   90.00
_cell.angle_gamma   90.00
#
_symmetry.space_group_name_H-M   'P 1'
#
loop_
_entity.id
_entity.type
_entity.pdbx_description
1 polymer ?
#
loop_
_entity_poly.entity_id
_entity_poly.type
_entity_poly.pdbx_seq_one_letter_code
_entity_poly.pdbx_strand_id
1 'polypeptide(L)'
;MQAELLQREKKRDFRQLQSKLQRLFELELRGWDVDDELEETRKGLAEHFREESRKIIFRTRTENLEKDEKCNSFFFKKLHSAHTPLVELRDSEGNLQSGKEHVMRVVTDFYGELYSPKSSERSQADSFLKGISKTLSPEEREGLNAPFTLEELHLAASTSKRGKTPGSDGLPVELYVKLWDLTCWTSTRKWWARAVCCSPCVRA
;
A
#
# COMPACT_ATOMS: atom_id res chain seq x y z
N MET A 1 43.95 17.21 -0.73
CA MET A 1 44.67 16.52 -1.83
C MET A 1 44.65 15.00 -1.69
N GLN A 2 45.23 14.39 -0.63
CA GLN A 2 45.28 12.92 -0.50
C GLN A 2 43.89 12.25 -0.35
N ALA A 3 42.98 12.84 0.45
CA ALA A 3 41.64 12.29 0.64
C ALA A 3 40.77 12.29 -0.64
N GLU A 4 40.92 13.29 -1.50
CA GLU A 4 40.17 13.37 -2.76
C GLU A 4 40.67 12.36 -3.80
N LEU A 5 41.97 12.10 -3.83
CA LEU A 5 42.57 11.06 -4.68
C LEU A 5 42.04 9.68 -4.27
N LEU A 6 42.02 9.39 -2.97
CA LEU A 6 41.47 8.13 -2.44
C LEU A 6 39.99 7.96 -2.79
N GLN A 7 39.19 9.03 -2.75
CA GLN A 7 37.77 8.99 -3.15
C GLN A 7 37.61 8.72 -4.66
N ARG A 8 38.50 9.26 -5.49
CA ARG A 8 38.49 9.01 -6.95
C ARG A 8 38.86 7.56 -7.27
N GLU A 9 39.83 7.00 -6.56
CA GLU A 9 40.23 5.59 -6.67
C GLU A 9 39.09 4.67 -6.27
N LYS A 10 38.49 4.86 -5.08
CA LYS A 10 37.34 4.04 -4.63
C LYS A 10 36.16 4.09 -5.61
N LYS A 11 35.87 5.25 -6.21
CA LYS A 11 34.85 5.38 -7.27
C LYS A 11 35.23 4.65 -8.56
N ARG A 12 36.52 4.59 -8.89
CA ARG A 12 37.02 3.83 -10.04
C ARG A 12 36.87 2.34 -9.80
N ASP A 13 37.26 1.87 -8.62
CA ASP A 13 37.19 0.46 -8.23
C ASP A 13 35.75 -0.03 -8.20
N PHE A 14 34.81 0.78 -7.68
CA PHE A 14 33.38 0.48 -7.74
C PHE A 14 32.86 0.32 -9.18
N ARG A 15 33.21 1.24 -10.08
CA ARG A 15 32.84 1.12 -11.51
C ARG A 15 33.43 -0.12 -12.16
N GLN A 16 34.66 -0.49 -11.80
CA GLN A 16 35.31 -1.70 -12.28
C GLN A 16 34.60 -2.96 -11.79
N LEU A 17 34.21 -3.01 -10.51
CA LEU A 17 33.42 -4.12 -9.95
C LEU A 17 32.05 -4.26 -10.63
N GLN A 18 31.35 -3.15 -10.89
CA GLN A 18 30.07 -3.17 -11.63
C GLN A 18 30.24 -3.68 -13.06
N SER A 19 31.27 -3.22 -13.77
CA SER A 19 31.58 -3.67 -15.14
C SER A 19 31.97 -5.16 -15.16
N LYS A 20 32.71 -5.61 -14.15
CA LYS A 20 33.08 -7.03 -13.98
C LYS A 20 31.84 -7.89 -13.73
N LEU A 21 30.93 -7.46 -12.87
CA LEU A 21 29.67 -8.16 -12.60
C LEU A 21 28.84 -8.35 -13.88
N GLN A 22 28.69 -7.29 -14.68
CA GLN A 22 27.97 -7.36 -15.95
C GLN A 22 28.61 -8.37 -16.91
N ARG A 23 29.95 -8.35 -17.03
CA ARG A 23 30.69 -9.31 -17.86
C ARG A 23 30.51 -10.75 -17.38
N LEU A 24 30.51 -11.00 -16.08
CA LEU A 24 30.35 -12.35 -15.53
C LEU A 24 28.95 -12.90 -15.80
N PHE A 25 27.89 -12.09 -15.67
CA PHE A 25 26.54 -12.49 -16.06
C PHE A 25 26.43 -12.84 -17.56
N GLU A 26 27.12 -12.11 -18.44
CA GLU A 26 27.17 -12.44 -19.88
C GLU A 26 27.86 -13.78 -20.16
N LEU A 27 28.86 -14.16 -19.35
CA LEU A 27 29.56 -15.43 -19.44
C LEU A 27 28.73 -16.58 -18.88
N GLU A 28 28.05 -16.37 -17.75
CA GLU A 28 27.12 -17.32 -17.14
C GLU A 28 25.98 -17.68 -18.12
N LEU A 29 25.39 -16.68 -18.80
CA LEU A 29 24.38 -16.89 -19.85
C LEU A 29 24.90 -17.68 -21.06
N ARG A 30 26.21 -17.67 -21.30
CA ARG A 30 26.88 -18.46 -22.35
C ARG A 30 27.30 -19.85 -21.87
N GLY A 31 26.97 -20.21 -20.63
CA GLY A 31 27.25 -21.53 -20.03
C GLY A 31 28.66 -21.69 -19.46
N TRP A 32 29.37 -20.59 -19.18
CA TRP A 32 30.65 -20.64 -18.48
C TRP A 32 30.43 -20.75 -16.98
N ASP A 33 31.23 -21.58 -16.32
CA ASP A 33 31.28 -21.64 -14.86
C ASP A 33 32.09 -20.44 -14.33
N VAL A 34 31.39 -19.54 -13.66
CA VAL A 34 31.91 -18.27 -13.12
C VAL A 34 31.46 -18.05 -11.68
N ASP A 35 30.96 -19.09 -10.99
CA ASP A 35 30.30 -18.96 -9.69
C ASP A 35 31.22 -18.34 -8.63
N ASP A 36 32.46 -18.81 -8.53
CA ASP A 36 33.45 -18.30 -7.58
C ASP A 36 33.76 -16.81 -7.82
N GLU A 37 33.93 -16.43 -9.09
CA GLU A 37 34.28 -15.07 -9.49
C GLU A 37 33.10 -14.11 -9.35
N LEU A 38 31.87 -14.63 -9.54
CA LEU A 38 30.62 -13.93 -9.34
C LEU A 38 30.41 -13.64 -7.86
N GLU A 39 30.63 -14.63 -7.00
CA GLU A 39 30.49 -14.48 -5.54
C GLU A 39 31.54 -13.50 -4.99
N GLU A 40 32.79 -13.59 -5.46
CA GLU A 40 33.83 -12.63 -5.05
C GLU A 40 33.50 -11.19 -5.49
N THR A 41 33.01 -11.03 -6.72
CA THR A 41 32.62 -9.71 -7.25
C THR A 41 31.42 -9.13 -6.48
N ARG A 42 30.43 -9.97 -6.15
CA ARG A 42 29.28 -9.61 -5.31
C ARG A 42 29.72 -9.20 -3.91
N LYS A 43 30.63 -9.94 -3.29
CA LYS A 43 31.20 -9.62 -1.98
C LYS A 43 31.93 -8.28 -1.99
N GLY A 44 32.72 -8.00 -3.02
CA GLY A 44 33.38 -6.69 -3.20
C GLY A 44 32.39 -5.52 -3.30
N LEU A 45 31.31 -5.69 -4.07
CA LEU A 45 30.24 -4.69 -4.15
C LEU A 45 29.51 -4.50 -2.81
N ALA A 46 29.20 -5.60 -2.12
CA ALA A 46 28.55 -5.56 -0.82
C ALA A 46 29.40 -4.79 0.21
N GLU A 47 30.72 -4.98 0.21
CA GLU A 47 31.62 -4.26 1.11
C GLU A 47 31.68 -2.77 0.79
N HIS A 48 31.67 -2.38 -0.50
CA HIS A 48 31.58 -0.99 -0.90
C HIS A 48 30.29 -0.33 -0.38
N PHE A 49 29.14 -0.99 -0.56
CA PHE A 49 27.86 -0.49 -0.04
C PHE A 49 27.85 -0.41 1.49
N ARG A 50 28.41 -1.39 2.20
CA ARG A 50 28.56 -1.32 3.67
C ARG A 50 29.37 -0.12 4.12
N GLU A 51 30.47 0.21 3.44
CA GLU A 51 31.29 1.36 3.78
C GLU A 51 30.52 2.69 3.57
N GLU A 52 29.78 2.81 2.46
CA GLU A 52 28.94 3.98 2.18
C GLU A 52 27.77 4.10 3.17
N SER A 53 27.09 3.01 3.50
CA SER A 53 26.04 2.98 4.52
C SER A 53 26.58 3.46 5.87
N ARG A 54 27.77 3.01 6.30
CA ARG A 54 28.40 3.47 7.55
C ARG A 54 28.67 4.98 7.54
N LYS A 55 29.12 5.55 6.42
CA LYS A 55 29.34 7.01 6.29
C LYS A 55 28.03 7.78 6.42
N ILE A 56 26.96 7.29 5.80
CA ILE A 56 25.64 7.91 5.89
C ILE A 56 25.12 7.86 7.33
N ILE A 57 25.15 6.69 7.97
CA ILE A 57 24.74 6.50 9.38
C ILE A 57 25.51 7.43 10.31
N PHE A 58 26.84 7.55 10.12
CA PHE A 58 27.67 8.45 10.91
C PHE A 58 27.26 9.92 10.73
N ARG A 59 26.98 10.36 9.50
CA ARG A 59 26.56 11.73 9.20
C ARG A 59 25.18 12.07 9.74
N THR A 60 24.23 11.14 9.66
CA THR A 60 22.86 11.34 10.14
C THR A 60 22.75 11.26 11.66
N ARG A 61 23.82 10.87 12.37
CA ARG A 61 23.85 10.68 13.84
C ARG A 61 22.66 9.86 14.35
N THR A 62 22.17 8.94 13.52
CA THR A 62 20.95 8.17 13.78
C THR A 62 21.35 6.75 14.11
N GLU A 63 21.22 6.37 15.39
CA GLU A 63 21.62 5.04 15.88
C GLU A 63 20.72 3.90 15.38
N ASN A 64 19.52 4.18 14.89
CA ASN A 64 18.53 3.16 14.51
C ASN A 64 17.79 3.51 13.19
N LEU A 65 18.52 3.57 12.06
CA LEU A 65 17.94 3.89 10.75
C LEU A 65 16.79 2.92 10.35
N GLU A 66 16.99 1.62 10.60
CA GLU A 66 15.99 0.57 10.28
C GLU A 66 14.67 0.76 11.05
N LYS A 67 14.70 1.42 12.21
CA LYS A 67 13.49 1.73 12.98
C LYS A 67 12.77 2.98 12.47
N ASP A 68 13.45 3.86 11.73
CA ASP A 68 12.81 5.01 11.09
C ASP A 68 12.11 4.63 9.78
N GLU A 69 12.55 3.58 9.08
CA GLU A 69 11.97 3.15 7.79
C GLU A 69 10.68 2.35 7.92
N LYS A 70 10.40 1.79 9.10
CA LYS A 70 9.19 1.00 9.38
C LYS A 70 8.24 1.82 10.25
N CYS A 71 6.93 1.72 10.00
CA CYS A 71 5.88 2.29 10.85
C CYS A 71 5.80 1.55 12.21
N ASN A 72 6.81 1.74 13.06
CA ASN A 72 6.90 1.16 14.38
C ASN A 72 6.72 2.24 15.46
N SER A 73 6.68 1.83 16.74
CA SER A 73 6.51 2.76 17.86
C SER A 73 7.55 3.89 17.88
N PHE A 74 8.78 3.65 17.41
CA PHE A 74 9.83 4.67 17.34
C PHE A 74 9.51 5.74 16.28
N PHE A 75 9.11 5.33 15.07
CA PHE A 75 8.64 6.22 14.01
C PHE A 75 7.51 7.13 14.50
N PHE A 76 6.47 6.55 15.13
CA PHE A 76 5.36 7.34 15.65
C PHE A 76 5.75 8.25 16.81
N LYS A 77 6.64 7.82 17.72
CA LYS A 77 7.14 8.70 18.80
C LYS A 77 7.88 9.91 18.24
N LYS A 78 8.69 9.73 17.19
CA LYS A 78 9.42 10.82 16.54
C LYS A 78 8.48 11.73 15.75
N LEU A 79 7.52 11.17 15.00
CA LEU A 79 6.48 11.95 14.32
C LEU A 79 5.69 12.79 15.32
N HIS A 80 5.20 12.17 16.40
CA HIS A 80 4.39 12.80 17.42
C HIS A 80 5.17 13.70 18.40
N SER A 81 6.51 13.64 18.43
CA SER A 81 7.31 14.54 19.28
C SER A 81 7.20 16.02 18.88
N ALA A 82 6.80 16.31 17.64
CA ALA A 82 6.55 17.67 17.16
C ALA A 82 5.10 18.13 17.40
N HIS A 83 4.20 17.23 17.79
CA HIS A 83 2.79 17.57 18.01
C HIS A 83 2.57 18.08 19.43
N THR A 84 1.77 19.13 19.55
CA THR A 84 1.28 19.60 20.84
C THR A 84 0.41 18.51 21.46
N PRO A 85 0.71 18.04 22.69
CA PRO A 85 -0.09 17.03 23.34
C PRO A 85 -1.50 17.57 23.59
N LEU A 86 -2.51 16.71 23.45
CA LEU A 86 -3.87 17.04 23.87
C LEU A 86 -3.92 17.02 25.40
N VAL A 87 -3.84 18.21 26.00
CA VAL A 87 -3.71 18.36 27.46
C VAL A 87 -5.08 18.28 28.15
N GLU A 88 -6.10 18.85 27.51
CA GLU A 88 -7.42 19.07 28.09
C GLU A 88 -8.52 18.88 27.05
N LEU A 89 -9.66 18.34 27.49
CA LEU A 89 -10.88 18.21 26.69
C LEU A 89 -12.10 18.51 27.56
N ARG A 90 -13.20 18.90 26.93
CA ARG A 90 -14.48 18.97 27.63
C ARG A 90 -15.22 17.64 27.52
N ASP A 91 -15.81 17.21 28.61
CA ASP A 91 -16.71 16.06 28.61
C ASP A 91 -18.10 16.43 28.02
N SER A 92 -19.00 15.44 27.98
CA SER A 92 -20.39 15.59 27.51
C SER A 92 -21.21 16.59 28.32
N GLU A 93 -20.81 16.86 29.57
CA GLU A 93 -21.45 17.83 30.46
C GLU A 93 -20.83 19.24 30.32
N GLY A 94 -19.78 19.37 29.51
CA GLY A 94 -19.08 20.63 29.25
C GLY A 94 -18.00 20.97 30.28
N ASN A 95 -17.70 20.07 31.23
CA ASN A 95 -16.66 20.26 32.21
C ASN A 95 -15.28 19.99 31.61
N LEU A 96 -14.30 20.80 31.99
CA LEU A 96 -12.93 20.65 31.51
C LEU A 96 -12.24 19.52 32.26
N GLN A 97 -11.82 18.49 31.53
CA GLN A 97 -11.09 17.34 32.00
C GLN A 97 -9.62 17.47 31.59
N SER A 98 -8.73 17.45 32.58
CA SER A 98 -7.28 17.54 32.38
C SER A 98 -6.59 16.28 32.89
N GLY A 99 -5.50 15.91 32.23
CA GLY A 99 -4.72 14.72 32.56
C GLY A 99 -5.03 13.53 31.65
N LYS A 100 -3.98 12.73 31.38
CA LYS A 100 -3.99 11.71 30.33
C LYS A 100 -5.14 10.70 30.46
N GLU A 101 -5.41 10.21 31.65
CA GLU A 101 -6.43 9.19 31.89
C GLU A 101 -7.85 9.74 31.66
N HIS A 102 -8.13 10.94 32.15
CA HIS A 102 -9.44 11.59 31.96
C HIS A 102 -9.67 11.97 30.51
N VAL A 103 -8.68 12.57 29.84
CA VAL A 103 -8.75 12.90 28.41
C VAL A 103 -8.98 11.64 27.56
N MET A 104 -8.25 10.55 27.83
CA MET A 104 -8.45 9.29 27.13
C MET A 104 -9.85 8.72 27.36
N ARG A 105 -10.40 8.82 28.58
CA ARG A 105 -11.76 8.38 28.89
C ARG A 105 -12.79 9.18 28.09
N VAL A 106 -12.70 10.51 28.10
CA VAL A 106 -13.59 11.39 27.33
C VAL A 106 -13.57 11.06 25.83
N VAL A 107 -12.38 10.85 25.25
CA VAL A 107 -12.26 10.47 23.84
C VAL A 107 -12.88 9.10 23.57
N THR A 108 -12.64 8.13 24.46
CA THR A 108 -13.13 6.76 24.30
C THR A 108 -14.65 6.72 24.39
N ASP A 109 -15.23 7.40 25.37
CA ASP A 109 -16.67 7.45 25.60
C ASP A 109 -17.37 8.17 24.44
N PHE A 110 -16.84 9.32 23.99
CA PHE A 110 -17.39 10.07 22.87
C PHE A 110 -17.45 9.26 21.57
N TYR A 111 -16.33 8.65 21.17
CA TYR A 111 -16.30 7.86 19.94
C TYR A 111 -17.02 6.51 20.09
N GLY A 112 -17.02 5.96 21.31
CA GLY A 112 -17.83 4.81 21.67
C GLY A 112 -19.31 5.07 21.42
N GLU A 113 -19.84 6.21 21.87
CA GLU A 113 -21.22 6.61 21.63
C GLU A 113 -21.47 6.98 20.16
N LEU A 114 -20.58 7.75 19.53
CA LEU A 114 -20.73 8.22 18.16
C LEU A 114 -20.88 7.06 17.16
N TYR A 115 -20.05 6.02 17.34
CA TYR A 115 -20.04 4.83 16.49
C TYR A 115 -20.79 3.64 17.10
N SER A 116 -21.45 3.83 18.24
CA SER A 116 -22.35 2.79 18.75
C SER A 116 -23.45 2.52 17.74
N PRO A 117 -23.89 1.26 17.60
CA PRO A 117 -25.04 0.93 16.77
C PRO A 117 -26.25 1.67 17.30
N LYS A 118 -26.60 2.79 16.66
CA LYS A 118 -27.89 3.42 16.91
C LYS A 118 -28.94 2.43 16.41
N SER A 119 -30.00 2.23 17.19
CA SER A 119 -31.22 1.63 16.69
C SER A 119 -31.73 2.53 15.58
N SER A 120 -31.22 2.34 14.37
CA SER A 120 -31.86 2.83 13.17
C SER A 120 -33.18 2.07 13.13
N GLU A 121 -34.22 2.69 13.67
CA GLU A 121 -35.57 2.24 13.43
C GLU A 121 -35.68 2.21 11.91
N ARG A 122 -35.85 1.00 11.33
CA ARG A 122 -36.13 0.84 9.90
C ARG A 122 -37.15 1.89 9.42
N SER A 123 -38.11 2.22 10.29
CA SER A 123 -39.08 3.30 10.18
C SER A 123 -38.51 4.67 9.75
N GLN A 124 -37.37 5.12 10.30
CA GLN A 124 -36.74 6.40 9.94
C GLN A 124 -36.08 6.33 8.57
N ALA A 125 -35.40 5.22 8.26
CA ALA A 125 -34.84 4.99 6.93
C ALA A 125 -35.95 4.89 5.88
N ASP A 126 -37.02 4.15 6.16
CA ASP A 126 -38.19 4.01 5.28
C ASP A 126 -38.87 5.37 5.07
N SER A 127 -39.00 6.18 6.12
CA SER A 127 -39.54 7.55 6.02
C SER A 127 -38.67 8.44 5.13
N PHE A 128 -37.35 8.38 5.27
CA PHE A 128 -36.41 9.10 4.40
C PHE A 128 -36.51 8.63 2.94
N LEU A 129 -36.60 7.32 2.72
CA LEU A 129 -36.67 6.72 1.39
C LEU A 129 -38.03 6.96 0.70
N LYS A 130 -39.11 7.24 1.42
CA LYS A 130 -40.44 7.59 0.84
C LYS A 130 -40.40 8.79 -0.10
N GLY A 131 -39.43 9.69 0.05
CA GLY A 131 -39.25 10.84 -0.84
C GLY A 131 -38.70 10.47 -2.23
N ILE A 132 -38.22 9.25 -2.42
CA ILE A 132 -37.64 8.78 -3.68
C ILE A 132 -38.77 8.23 -4.57
N SER A 133 -39.22 9.04 -5.51
CA SER A 133 -40.28 8.69 -6.46
C SER A 133 -39.79 7.95 -7.71
N LYS A 134 -38.49 8.04 -8.02
CA LYS A 134 -37.87 7.36 -9.16
C LYS A 134 -37.32 6.01 -8.72
N THR A 135 -38.08 4.96 -8.98
CA THR A 135 -37.63 3.58 -8.84
C THR A 135 -37.40 2.96 -10.22
N LEU A 136 -36.50 1.99 -10.28
CA LEU A 136 -36.25 1.24 -11.50
C LEU A 136 -37.48 0.41 -11.87
N SER A 137 -37.75 0.30 -13.16
CA SER A 137 -38.70 -0.67 -13.68
C SER A 137 -38.23 -2.10 -13.37
N PRO A 138 -39.15 -3.08 -13.30
CA PRO A 138 -38.78 -4.49 -13.15
C PRO A 138 -37.76 -4.95 -14.18
N GLU A 139 -37.87 -4.47 -15.42
CA GLU A 139 -36.99 -4.80 -16.55
C GLU A 139 -35.59 -4.20 -16.37
N GLU A 140 -35.48 -2.93 -15.97
CA GLU A 140 -34.17 -2.31 -15.68
C GLU A 140 -33.48 -2.99 -14.50
N ARG A 141 -34.24 -3.37 -13.47
CA ARG A 141 -33.71 -4.09 -12.32
C ARG A 141 -33.18 -5.46 -12.73
N GLU A 142 -33.89 -6.18 -13.59
CA GLU A 142 -33.43 -7.47 -14.11
C GLU A 142 -32.17 -7.29 -14.96
N GLY A 143 -32.12 -6.26 -15.81
CA GLY A 143 -30.94 -5.91 -16.59
C GLY A 143 -29.71 -5.62 -15.73
N LEU A 144 -29.86 -4.89 -14.62
CA LEU A 144 -28.76 -4.61 -13.70
C LEU A 144 -28.29 -5.82 -12.87
N ASN A 145 -29.13 -6.84 -12.71
CA ASN A 145 -28.76 -8.09 -12.04
C ASN A 145 -28.19 -9.14 -12.99
N ALA A 146 -28.21 -8.89 -14.31
CA ALA A 146 -27.62 -9.78 -15.28
C ALA A 146 -26.08 -9.84 -15.12
N PRO A 147 -25.42 -10.96 -15.50
CA PRO A 147 -23.96 -11.05 -15.49
C PRO A 147 -23.31 -10.00 -16.38
N PHE A 148 -22.21 -9.41 -15.90
CA PHE A 148 -21.42 -8.45 -16.69
C PHE A 148 -20.87 -9.08 -17.96
N THR A 149 -20.96 -8.33 -19.05
CA THR A 149 -20.35 -8.68 -20.33
C THR A 149 -18.89 -8.21 -20.40
N LEU A 150 -18.08 -8.86 -21.25
CA LEU A 150 -16.67 -8.45 -21.42
C LEU A 150 -16.58 -7.04 -22.02
N GLU A 151 -17.51 -6.68 -22.89
CA GLU A 151 -17.62 -5.37 -23.52
C GLU A 151 -17.88 -4.28 -22.48
N GLU A 152 -18.80 -4.51 -21.52
CA GLU A 152 -19.07 -3.58 -20.42
C GLU A 152 -17.84 -3.38 -19.53
N LEU A 153 -17.13 -4.47 -19.20
CA LEU A 153 -15.91 -4.38 -18.39
C LEU A 153 -14.80 -3.63 -19.13
N HIS A 154 -14.63 -3.87 -20.43
CA HIS A 154 -13.67 -3.16 -21.26
C HIS A 154 -14.00 -1.67 -21.34
N LEU A 155 -15.28 -1.35 -21.55
CA LEU A 155 -15.77 0.02 -21.59
C LEU A 155 -15.56 0.72 -20.25
N ALA A 156 -15.85 0.06 -19.13
CA ALA A 156 -15.63 0.60 -17.79
C ALA A 156 -14.15 0.88 -17.51
N ALA A 157 -13.25 -0.04 -17.89
CA ALA A 157 -11.82 0.13 -17.73
C ALA A 157 -11.27 1.26 -18.61
N SER A 158 -11.72 1.34 -19.87
CA SER A 158 -11.24 2.34 -20.84
C SER A 158 -11.77 3.76 -20.56
N THR A 159 -13.00 3.90 -20.05
CA THR A 159 -13.61 5.20 -19.70
C THR A 159 -13.22 5.70 -18.31
N SER A 160 -12.62 4.84 -17.49
CA SER A 160 -12.15 5.22 -16.16
C SER A 160 -11.03 6.27 -16.22
N LYS A 161 -11.16 7.31 -15.39
CA LYS A 161 -10.10 8.33 -15.24
C LYS A 161 -8.80 7.68 -14.75
N ARG A 162 -7.69 8.05 -15.40
CA ARG A 162 -6.32 7.61 -15.12
C ARG A 162 -5.74 8.28 -13.87
N GLY A 163 -4.76 7.64 -13.23
CA GLY A 163 -4.08 8.13 -12.04
C GLY A 163 -4.94 8.07 -10.77
N LYS A 164 -5.97 7.22 -10.74
CA LYS A 164 -6.73 6.94 -9.53
C LYS A 164 -5.92 6.07 -8.57
N THR A 165 -6.20 6.22 -7.29
CA THR A 165 -5.69 5.30 -6.27
C THR A 165 -6.15 3.87 -6.61
N PRO A 166 -5.24 2.88 -6.59
CA PRO A 166 -5.59 1.49 -6.81
C PRO A 166 -6.63 0.99 -5.80
N GLY A 167 -7.37 -0.05 -6.19
CA GLY A 167 -8.35 -0.69 -5.33
C GLY A 167 -7.71 -1.55 -4.24
N SER A 168 -8.51 -2.40 -3.60
CA SER A 168 -8.01 -3.40 -2.65
C SER A 168 -7.05 -4.41 -3.28
N ASP A 169 -7.08 -4.54 -4.61
CA ASP A 169 -6.15 -5.32 -5.42
C ASP A 169 -4.77 -4.67 -5.59
N GLY A 170 -4.64 -3.37 -5.30
CA GLY A 170 -3.41 -2.62 -5.49
C GLY A 170 -3.04 -2.35 -6.95
N LEU A 171 -3.91 -2.68 -7.92
CA LEU A 171 -3.62 -2.56 -9.34
C LEU A 171 -4.26 -1.30 -9.95
N PRO A 172 -3.50 -0.49 -10.71
CA PRO A 172 -4.03 0.71 -11.34
C PRO A 172 -4.83 0.36 -12.61
N VAL A 173 -5.80 1.20 -12.98
CA VAL A 173 -6.68 0.96 -14.13
C VAL A 173 -5.94 0.86 -15.46
N GLU A 174 -4.82 1.56 -15.58
CA GLU A 174 -3.93 1.54 -16.73
C GLU A 174 -3.38 0.15 -17.01
N LEU A 175 -3.15 -0.65 -15.96
CA LEU A 175 -2.67 -2.01 -16.09
C LEU A 175 -3.73 -2.89 -16.75
N TYR A 176 -4.99 -2.78 -16.31
CA TYR A 176 -6.11 -3.52 -16.88
C TYR A 176 -6.33 -3.18 -18.35
N VAL A 177 -6.24 -1.91 -18.73
CA VAL A 177 -6.35 -1.47 -20.12
C VAL A 177 -5.16 -1.96 -20.96
N LYS A 178 -3.93 -1.92 -20.43
CA LYS A 178 -2.73 -2.35 -21.16
C LYS A 178 -2.64 -3.85 -21.35
N LEU A 179 -3.11 -4.62 -20.37
CA LEU A 179 -3.07 -6.08 -20.40
C LEU A 179 -4.39 -6.71 -20.83
N TRP A 180 -5.34 -5.93 -21.38
CA TRP A 180 -6.67 -6.41 -21.73
C TRP A 180 -6.64 -7.64 -22.65
N ASP A 181 -5.78 -7.60 -23.67
CA ASP A 181 -5.58 -8.71 -24.63
C ASP A 181 -4.93 -9.95 -24.00
N LEU A 182 -4.21 -9.78 -22.89
CA LEU A 182 -3.56 -10.88 -22.16
C LEU A 182 -4.47 -11.48 -21.09
N THR A 183 -5.34 -10.66 -20.48
CA THR A 183 -6.30 -11.09 -19.44
C THR A 183 -7.53 -11.77 -20.04
N CYS A 184 -7.91 -11.45 -21.28
CA CYS A 184 -9.04 -12.09 -21.96
C CYS A 184 -8.74 -13.55 -22.39
N TRP A 185 -7.48 -13.89 -22.69
CA TRP A 185 -7.08 -15.24 -23.10
C TRP A 185 -7.05 -16.25 -21.95
N THR A 186 -6.71 -15.83 -20.73
CA THR A 186 -6.57 -16.74 -19.57
C THR A 186 -7.88 -16.98 -18.81
N SER A 187 -8.91 -16.17 -19.06
CA SER A 187 -10.19 -16.23 -18.34
C SER A 187 -11.15 -17.33 -18.84
N THR A 188 -10.92 -17.94 -20.01
CA THR A 188 -11.71 -19.08 -20.50
C THR A 188 -11.33 -20.43 -19.86
N ARG A 189 -10.30 -20.49 -19.01
CA ARG A 189 -10.02 -21.67 -18.18
C ARG A 189 -9.56 -21.28 -16.77
N LYS A 190 -10.54 -21.16 -15.86
CA LYS A 190 -10.43 -21.39 -14.39
C LYS A 190 -10.15 -20.23 -13.43
N TRP A 191 -9.72 -19.04 -13.84
CA TRP A 191 -9.42 -17.99 -12.83
C TRP A 191 -10.65 -17.26 -12.28
N TRP A 192 -11.64 -16.93 -13.12
CA TRP A 192 -12.82 -16.17 -12.66
C TRP A 192 -13.97 -17.04 -12.12
N ALA A 193 -13.97 -18.35 -12.41
CA ALA A 193 -15.01 -19.27 -11.92
C ALA A 193 -14.95 -19.53 -10.40
N ARG A 194 -13.87 -19.12 -9.71
CA ARG A 194 -13.68 -19.39 -8.28
C ARG A 194 -13.97 -18.20 -7.36
N ALA A 195 -14.17 -16.99 -7.92
CA ALA A 195 -14.46 -15.80 -7.13
C ALA A 195 -15.97 -15.51 -6.95
N VAL A 196 -16.84 -16.22 -7.68
CA VAL A 196 -18.32 -16.03 -7.64
C VAL A 196 -19.06 -17.19 -6.94
N CYS A 197 -18.36 -18.23 -6.49
CA CYS A 197 -18.95 -19.37 -5.78
C CYS A 197 -18.37 -19.57 -4.37
N CYS A 198 -18.82 -18.72 -3.45
CA CYS A 198 -18.92 -18.93 -1.98
C CYS A 198 -19.95 -17.88 -1.50
N SER A 199 -21.16 -18.15 -1.02
CA SER A 199 -21.87 -19.35 -0.58
C SER A 199 -23.40 -19.12 -0.73
N PRO A 200 -24.22 -20.16 -0.87
CA PRO A 200 -25.65 -20.09 -0.62
C PRO A 200 -25.93 -20.25 0.89
N CYS A 201 -26.73 -19.34 1.47
CA CYS A 201 -27.61 -19.52 2.64
C CYS A 201 -27.65 -18.26 3.53
N VAL A 202 -28.64 -17.40 3.27
CA VAL A 202 -29.46 -16.84 4.35
C VAL A 202 -30.87 -17.33 4.10
N ARG A 203 -31.30 -18.30 4.90
CA ARG A 203 -32.71 -18.65 5.06
C ARG A 203 -32.93 -19.07 6.53
N ALA A 204 -33.10 -18.06 7.38
CA ALA A 204 -33.89 -18.01 8.61
C ALA A 204 -33.92 -16.55 9.07
#